data_AF-A0A5C9BBH1-F1
#
_entry.id   AF-A0A5C9BBH1-F1
#
_cell.length_a   1.000
_cell.length_b   1.000
_cell.length_c   1.000
_cell.angle_alpha   90.00
_cell.angle_beta   90.00
_cell.angle_gamma   90.00
#
_symmetry.space_group_name_H-M   'P 1'
#
loop_
_entity.id
_entity.type
_entity.pdbx_description
1 polymer ?
#
loop_
_entity_poly.entity_id
_entity_poly.type
_entity_poly.pdbx_seq_one_letter_code
_entity_poly.pdbx_strand_id
1 'polypeptide(L)'
;APCESCHKSTTSFLGAAFSHTGITAGCASCHNGTTAPAKPANHIPTAIVGSLDCNTCHISTSAWGSERMNHNGAQGGGPIYCVTCHLSGVAYTGRMQKKSHEGASTAKDCSSSGCHRPRGTKGSAYTAWD
;
A
#
# COMPACT_ATOMS: atom_id res chain seq x y z
N ALA A 1 24.42 -10.35 12.60
CA ALA A 1 23.10 -10.87 13.04
C ALA A 1 23.14 -12.39 13.00
N PRO A 2 22.44 -13.11 13.89
CA PRO A 2 22.39 -14.58 13.90
C PRO A 2 21.76 -15.18 12.63
N CYS A 3 22.08 -16.42 12.26
CA CYS A 3 21.62 -17.04 11.01
C CYS A 3 20.09 -17.07 10.87
N GLU A 4 19.42 -17.41 11.98
CA GLU A 4 17.97 -17.46 12.14
C GLU A 4 17.26 -16.10 12.00
N SER A 5 18.01 -14.99 12.06
CA SER A 5 17.44 -13.66 11.79
C SER A 5 17.05 -13.48 10.32
N CYS A 6 17.70 -14.19 9.41
CA CYS A 6 17.45 -14.11 7.97
C CYS A 6 16.89 -15.41 7.39
N HIS A 7 17.16 -16.55 8.01
CA HIS A 7 16.75 -17.86 7.49
C HIS A 7 15.66 -18.48 8.35
N LYS A 8 14.57 -18.95 7.72
CA LYS A 8 13.49 -19.67 8.42
C LYS A 8 13.91 -21.02 8.99
N SER A 9 14.99 -21.60 8.48
CA SER A 9 15.60 -22.83 8.99
C SER A 9 17.12 -22.70 8.94
N THR A 10 17.78 -23.21 9.97
CA THR A 10 19.25 -23.32 10.05
C THR A 10 19.72 -24.77 9.99
N THR A 11 18.79 -25.72 9.81
CA THR A 11 19.08 -27.16 9.72
C THR A 11 19.53 -27.57 8.32
N SER A 12 19.03 -26.90 7.28
CA SER A 12 19.46 -27.06 5.88
C SER A 12 19.26 -25.75 5.13
N PHE A 13 20.20 -25.44 4.22
CA PHE A 13 20.12 -24.26 3.35
C PHE A 13 19.62 -24.59 1.93
N LEU A 14 19.43 -25.87 1.61
CA LEU A 14 18.87 -26.26 0.32
C LEU A 14 17.39 -25.83 0.29
N GLY A 15 17.04 -24.94 -0.63
CA GLY A 15 15.70 -24.34 -0.68
C GLY A 15 15.41 -23.39 0.49
N ALA A 16 16.45 -22.79 1.09
CA ALA A 16 16.30 -21.87 2.22
C ALA A 16 15.26 -20.78 1.95
N ALA A 17 14.31 -20.63 2.86
CA ALA A 17 13.33 -19.56 2.83
C ALA A 17 13.79 -18.39 3.71
N PHE A 18 13.71 -17.17 3.16
CA PHE A 18 14.02 -15.96 3.89
C PHE A 18 12.97 -15.65 4.96
N SER A 19 13.42 -15.19 6.12
CA SER A 19 12.58 -14.72 7.23
C SER A 19 12.34 -13.21 7.08
N HIS A 20 11.08 -12.83 6.88
CA HIS A 20 10.69 -11.41 6.83
C HIS A 20 10.52 -10.78 8.23
N THR A 21 10.76 -11.54 9.31
CA THR A 21 10.60 -11.07 10.68
C THR A 21 11.53 -9.88 10.94
N GLY A 22 10.97 -8.76 11.43
CA GLY A 22 11.73 -7.55 11.74
C GLY A 22 12.05 -6.66 10.53
N ILE A 23 11.69 -7.07 9.30
CA ILE A 23 11.85 -6.24 8.11
C ILE A 23 10.62 -5.34 7.95
N THR A 24 10.78 -4.06 8.24
CA THR A 24 9.68 -3.07 8.22
C THR A 24 9.81 -2.01 7.14
N ALA A 25 11.00 -1.88 6.52
CA ALA A 25 11.34 -0.82 5.56
C ALA A 25 12.32 -1.33 4.49
N GLY A 26 12.50 -0.56 3.42
CA GLY A 26 13.47 -0.86 2.36
C GLY A 26 13.06 -2.01 1.45
N CYS A 27 11.77 -2.35 1.39
CA CYS A 27 11.25 -3.52 0.68
C CYS A 27 11.67 -3.55 -0.79
N ALA A 28 11.71 -2.38 -1.43
CA ALA A 28 12.05 -2.22 -2.85
C ALA A 28 13.51 -2.55 -3.18
N SER A 29 14.41 -2.55 -2.18
CA SER A 29 15.81 -2.93 -2.41
C SER A 29 15.96 -4.43 -2.71
N CYS A 30 15.08 -5.27 -2.15
CA CYS A 30 15.03 -6.71 -2.40
C CYS A 30 13.96 -7.07 -3.46
N HIS A 31 12.76 -6.49 -3.36
CA HIS A 31 11.65 -6.72 -4.30
C HIS A 31 11.78 -5.87 -5.56
N ASN A 32 12.90 -6.07 -6.27
CA ASN A 32 13.34 -5.32 -7.44
C ASN A 32 13.18 -6.10 -8.76
N GLY A 33 12.73 -7.36 -8.70
CA GLY A 33 12.55 -8.24 -9.86
C GLY A 33 13.75 -9.14 -10.14
N THR A 34 14.88 -8.91 -9.48
CA THR A 34 16.10 -9.71 -9.57
C THR A 34 16.30 -10.54 -8.31
N THR A 35 16.34 -9.91 -7.12
CA THR A 35 16.59 -10.61 -5.85
C THR A 35 15.32 -11.28 -5.33
N ALA A 36 14.19 -10.62 -5.48
CA ALA A 36 12.86 -11.12 -5.16
C ALA A 36 11.84 -10.57 -6.17
N PRO A 37 10.66 -11.19 -6.30
CA PRO A 37 9.60 -10.70 -7.19
C PRO A 37 9.32 -9.22 -6.99
N ALA A 38 9.27 -8.45 -8.07
CA ALA A 38 8.90 -7.04 -8.04
C ALA A 38 7.39 -6.85 -7.82
N LYS A 39 6.99 -5.59 -7.65
CA LYS A 39 5.59 -5.18 -7.75
C LYS A 39 5.02 -5.57 -9.12
N PRO A 40 3.74 -5.99 -9.22
CA PRO A 40 3.11 -6.25 -10.51
C PRO A 40 3.03 -4.97 -11.35
N ALA A 41 2.97 -5.11 -12.67
CA ALA A 41 3.00 -3.98 -13.61
C ALA A 41 1.85 -2.98 -13.40
N ASN A 42 0.68 -3.44 -12.94
CA ASN A 42 -0.48 -2.60 -12.64
C ASN A 42 -0.55 -2.13 -11.18
N HIS A 43 0.51 -2.27 -10.39
CA HIS A 43 0.55 -1.74 -9.03
C HIS A 43 0.38 -0.21 -9.03
N ILE A 44 -0.22 0.34 -7.96
CA ILE A 44 -0.32 1.79 -7.77
C ILE A 44 1.09 2.40 -7.79
N PRO A 45 1.42 3.36 -8.67
CA PRO A 45 2.76 3.90 -8.76
C PRO A 45 3.19 4.58 -7.45
N THR A 46 4.21 4.04 -6.79
CA THR A 46 4.72 4.56 -5.51
C THR A 46 5.36 5.94 -5.64
N ALA A 47 5.76 6.32 -6.86
CA ALA A 47 6.28 7.65 -7.17
C ALA A 47 5.20 8.74 -7.06
N ILE A 48 3.92 8.42 -7.31
CA ILE A 48 2.82 9.40 -7.21
C ILE A 48 2.63 9.89 -5.77
N VAL A 49 3.11 9.11 -4.79
CA VAL A 49 2.87 9.32 -3.36
C VAL A 49 4.14 9.57 -2.55
N GLY A 50 5.29 9.80 -3.21
CA GLY A 50 6.53 10.22 -2.53
C GLY A 50 7.40 9.08 -1.97
N SER A 51 7.56 7.98 -2.71
CA SER A 51 8.46 6.85 -2.38
C SER A 51 8.27 6.31 -0.96
N LEU A 52 7.06 5.84 -0.68
CA LEU A 52 6.71 5.24 0.59
C LEU A 52 7.08 3.75 0.63
N ASP A 53 7.43 3.27 1.82
CA ASP A 53 7.57 1.84 2.08
C ASP A 53 6.21 1.13 1.98
N CYS A 54 6.24 -0.18 1.71
CA CYS A 54 5.03 -0.97 1.46
C CYS A 54 4.00 -0.89 2.60
N ASN A 55 4.45 -0.76 3.85
CA ASN A 55 3.58 -0.64 5.04
C ASN A 55 2.67 0.60 5.02
N THR A 56 2.97 1.58 4.18
CA THR A 56 2.19 2.81 4.08
C THR A 56 0.89 2.57 3.31
N CYS A 57 0.92 1.61 2.38
CA CYS A 57 -0.23 1.20 1.58
C CYS A 57 -0.75 -0.19 1.93
N HIS A 58 0.00 -1.03 2.64
CA HIS A 58 -0.43 -2.38 3.01
C HIS A 58 -0.55 -2.50 4.53
N ILE A 59 -1.65 -3.07 5.03
CA ILE A 59 -1.85 -3.36 6.46
C ILE A 59 -0.90 -4.46 6.95
N SER A 60 -0.39 -5.29 6.04
CA SER A 60 0.68 -6.26 6.28
C SER A 60 1.61 -6.39 5.07
N THR A 61 2.90 -6.65 5.32
CA THR A 61 3.92 -6.91 4.30
C THR A 61 4.42 -8.36 4.33
N SER A 62 3.91 -9.19 5.25
CA SER A 62 4.33 -10.57 5.43
C SER A 62 3.46 -11.58 4.66
N ALA A 63 2.29 -11.17 4.17
CA ALA A 63 1.37 -12.01 3.39
C ALA A 63 0.56 -11.16 2.39
N TRP A 64 0.58 -11.55 1.11
CA TRP A 64 0.03 -10.72 0.01
C TRP A 64 -1.26 -11.27 -0.64
N GLY A 65 -1.65 -12.52 -0.36
CA GLY A 65 -2.78 -13.19 -1.02
C GLY A 65 -4.18 -12.66 -0.67
N SER A 66 -4.31 -11.84 0.38
CA SER A 66 -5.58 -11.24 0.80
C SER A 66 -5.38 -9.86 1.44
N GLU A 67 -4.30 -9.19 1.04
CA GLU A 67 -3.85 -7.96 1.66
C GLU A 67 -4.81 -6.78 1.38
N ARG A 68 -4.95 -5.87 2.34
CA ARG A 68 -5.85 -4.71 2.24
C ARG A 68 -5.05 -3.42 2.25
N MET A 69 -5.60 -2.39 1.60
CA MET A 69 -4.98 -1.07 1.61
C MET A 69 -4.98 -0.47 3.02
N ASN A 70 -3.79 -0.09 3.51
CA ASN A 70 -3.62 0.77 4.67
C ASN A 70 -3.89 2.22 4.26
N HIS A 71 -4.98 2.79 4.77
CA HIS A 71 -5.36 4.16 4.45
C HIS A 71 -4.75 5.19 5.40
N ASN A 72 -3.96 4.78 6.42
CA ASN A 72 -3.32 5.70 7.35
C ASN A 72 -2.28 6.62 6.67
N GLY A 73 -1.72 6.21 5.53
CA GLY A 73 -0.90 7.09 4.68
C GLY A 73 -1.69 7.96 3.70
N ALA A 74 -2.98 7.66 3.51
CA ALA A 74 -3.86 8.24 2.49
C ALA A 74 -5.01 9.07 3.10
N GLN A 75 -4.72 9.83 4.16
CA GLN A 75 -5.72 10.53 4.96
C GLN A 75 -6.24 11.85 4.33
N GLY A 76 -5.81 12.19 3.11
CA GLY A 76 -6.15 13.44 2.45
C GLY A 76 -5.45 14.65 3.07
N GLY A 77 -5.02 15.59 2.23
CA GLY A 77 -4.24 16.76 2.65
C GLY A 77 -2.73 16.54 2.83
N GLY A 78 -2.21 15.35 2.48
CA GLY A 78 -0.79 15.05 2.34
C GLY A 78 -0.40 14.70 0.89
N PRO A 79 0.75 14.05 0.61
CA PRO A 79 1.17 13.69 -0.75
C PRO A 79 0.25 12.65 -1.44
N ILE A 80 -0.76 12.13 -0.74
CA ILE A 80 -1.69 11.13 -1.25
C ILE A 80 -3.12 11.70 -1.19
N TYR A 81 -3.68 11.98 -2.36
CA TYR A 81 -5.07 12.38 -2.53
C TYR A 81 -5.97 11.17 -2.81
N CYS A 82 -7.18 11.15 -2.27
CA CYS A 82 -8.13 10.04 -2.46
C CYS A 82 -8.43 9.81 -3.94
N VAL A 83 -8.57 10.90 -4.71
CA VAL A 83 -8.83 10.88 -6.16
C VAL A 83 -7.74 10.16 -6.95
N THR A 84 -6.48 10.15 -6.48
CA THR A 84 -5.38 9.48 -7.19
C THR A 84 -5.66 8.00 -7.40
N CYS A 85 -6.29 7.38 -6.41
CA CYS A 85 -6.66 5.99 -6.45
C CYS A 85 -8.12 5.84 -6.92
N HIS A 86 -9.05 6.56 -6.31
CA HIS A 86 -10.48 6.31 -6.50
C HIS A 86 -11.09 6.94 -7.76
N LEU A 87 -10.30 7.60 -8.62
CA LEU A 87 -10.80 8.16 -9.87
C LEU A 87 -11.20 7.06 -10.87
N SER A 88 -12.32 7.25 -11.55
CA SER A 88 -12.71 6.37 -12.65
C SER A 88 -11.76 6.53 -13.84
N GLY A 89 -11.33 5.42 -14.43
CA GLY A 89 -10.39 5.42 -15.56
C GLY A 89 -8.95 5.02 -15.21
N VAL A 90 -8.56 5.03 -13.92
CA VAL A 90 -7.28 4.40 -13.52
C VAL A 90 -7.44 2.89 -13.36
N ALA A 91 -6.42 2.11 -13.76
CA ALA A 91 -6.45 0.65 -13.78
C ALA A 91 -5.38 0.04 -12.86
N TYR A 92 -5.37 0.43 -11.58
CA TYR A 92 -4.47 -0.15 -10.60
C TYR A 92 -4.95 -1.51 -10.07
N THR A 93 -4.03 -2.32 -9.56
CA THR A 93 -4.31 -3.57 -8.86
C THR A 93 -5.22 -3.31 -7.66
N GLY A 94 -6.27 -4.12 -7.51
CA GLY A 94 -7.19 -4.06 -6.38
C GLY A 94 -8.65 -3.92 -6.79
N ARG A 95 -9.55 -4.00 -5.81
CA ARG A 95 -11.00 -3.91 -5.99
C ARG A 95 -11.59 -2.68 -5.30
N MET A 96 -10.84 -1.58 -5.31
CA MET A 96 -11.31 -0.33 -4.74
C MET A 96 -12.48 0.24 -5.56
N GLN A 97 -13.49 0.75 -4.85
CA GLN A 97 -14.59 1.45 -5.49
C GLN A 97 -14.05 2.68 -6.22
N LYS A 98 -14.44 2.84 -7.48
CA LYS A 98 -14.09 4.02 -8.29
C LYS A 98 -15.28 4.96 -8.32
N LYS A 99 -15.01 6.26 -8.23
CA LYS A 99 -16.01 7.32 -8.31
C LYS A 99 -15.60 8.32 -9.39
N SER A 100 -16.58 9.02 -9.96
CA SER A 100 -16.38 10.15 -10.87
C SER A 100 -17.54 11.09 -10.66
N HIS A 101 -17.28 12.27 -10.10
CA HIS A 101 -18.16 13.42 -10.25
C HIS A 101 -17.36 14.50 -10.97
N GLU A 102 -18.03 15.28 -11.81
CA GLU A 102 -17.38 16.29 -12.65
C GLU A 102 -16.56 17.27 -11.78
N GLY A 103 -15.25 17.32 -12.05
CA GLY A 103 -14.30 18.19 -11.36
C GLY A 103 -13.43 17.53 -10.28
N ALA A 104 -13.57 16.24 -10.00
CA ALA A 104 -12.68 15.52 -9.09
C ALA A 104 -11.23 15.54 -9.62
N SER A 105 -10.32 16.12 -8.83
CA SER A 105 -8.90 16.26 -9.18
C SER A 105 -8.06 16.33 -7.92
N THR A 106 -6.74 16.20 -8.03
CA THR A 106 -5.83 16.33 -6.88
C THR A 106 -5.91 17.72 -6.23
N ALA A 107 -6.35 18.74 -6.98
CA ALA A 107 -6.62 20.09 -6.48
C ALA A 107 -7.98 20.22 -5.77
N LYS A 108 -8.92 19.29 -6.01
CA LYS A 108 -10.26 19.23 -5.39
C LYS A 108 -10.48 17.83 -4.81
N ASP A 109 -9.62 17.47 -3.86
CA ASP A 109 -9.68 16.18 -3.20
C ASP A 109 -10.90 16.06 -2.27
N CYS A 110 -11.38 14.84 -2.09
CA CYS A 110 -12.55 14.55 -1.27
C CYS A 110 -12.40 15.08 0.17
N SER A 111 -11.18 15.03 0.70
CA SER A 111 -10.81 15.51 2.04
C SER A 111 -10.99 17.02 2.24
N SER A 112 -10.88 17.83 1.17
CA SER A 112 -11.08 19.29 1.22
C SER A 112 -12.47 19.74 0.76
N SER A 113 -13.25 18.85 0.13
CA SER A 113 -14.57 19.15 -0.44
C SER A 113 -15.69 19.40 0.58
N GLY A 114 -15.51 19.02 1.84
CA GLY A 114 -16.54 19.11 2.89
C GLY A 114 -17.72 18.13 2.75
N CYS A 115 -17.89 17.47 1.60
CA CYS A 115 -18.98 16.55 1.31
C CYS A 115 -18.73 15.11 1.81
N HIS A 116 -17.50 14.60 1.67
CA HIS A 116 -17.14 13.26 2.15
C HIS A 116 -16.06 13.35 3.23
N ARG A 117 -16.50 13.37 4.50
CA ARG A 117 -15.62 13.28 5.66
C ARG A 117 -15.38 11.81 6.00
N PRO A 118 -14.12 11.35 6.13
CA PRO A 118 -13.87 9.99 6.58
C PRO A 118 -14.42 9.81 8.01
N ARG A 119 -15.45 8.97 8.19
CA ARG A 119 -15.92 8.53 9.51
C ARG A 119 -15.12 7.30 9.91
N GLY A 120 -14.23 7.44 10.89
CA GLY A 120 -13.46 6.32 11.44
C GLY A 120 -12.28 6.80 12.29
N THR A 121 -11.90 6.02 13.29
CA THR A 121 -10.67 6.23 14.04
C THR A 121 -9.48 5.63 13.28
N LYS A 122 -8.33 6.31 13.32
CA LYS A 122 -7.04 5.86 12.77
C LYS A 122 -6.83 4.38 13.07
N GLY A 123 -6.70 3.55 12.03
CA GLY A 123 -6.54 2.09 12.16
C GLY A 123 -7.82 1.23 12.13
N SER A 124 -9.01 1.83 11.99
CA SER A 124 -10.24 1.09 11.65
C SER A 124 -10.61 1.29 10.17
N ALA A 125 -11.30 0.31 9.59
CA ALA A 125 -11.66 0.34 8.18
C ALA A 125 -12.56 1.55 7.90
N TYR A 126 -12.22 2.36 6.89
CA TYR A 126 -13.07 3.42 6.33
C TYR A 126 -14.28 2.81 5.60
N THR A 127 -15.08 1.98 6.30
CA THR A 127 -16.16 1.17 5.73
C THR A 127 -17.50 1.88 5.68
N ALA A 128 -17.61 3.09 6.24
CA ALA A 128 -18.81 3.90 6.16
C ALA A 128 -18.44 5.32 5.72
N TRP A 129 -19.03 5.73 4.61
CA TRP A 129 -19.03 7.10 4.12
C TRP A 129 -20.44 7.64 4.38
N ASP A 130 -20.54 8.81 5.00
CA ASP A 130 -21.79 9.59 4.95
C ASP A 130 -21.96 10.17 3.53
#